data_AF-A0A2H0QK20-F1
#
_entry.id   AF-A0A2H0QK20-F1
#
_cell.length_a   1.000
_cell.length_b   1.000
_cell.length_c   1.000
_cell.angle_alpha   90.00
_cell.angle_beta   90.00
_cell.angle_gamma   90.00
#
_symmetry.space_group_name_H-M   'P 1'
#
loop_
_entity.id
_entity.type
_entity.pdbx_description
1 polymer ?
#
loop_
_entity_poly.entity_id
_entity_poly.type
_entity_poly.pdbx_seq_one_letter_code
_entity_poly.pdbx_strand_id
1 'polypeptide(L)' 'MTAPFMPKATAKWLVDNTALTFKQIAEFCEMHPLEIQGIADGEVASS' A
#
# COMPACT_ATOMS: atom_id res chain seq x y z
N MET A 1 -15.81 8.81 -2.51
CA MET A 1 -14.66 9.22 -1.67
C MET A 1 -13.54 9.59 -2.63
N THR A 2 -12.73 10.59 -2.30
CA THR A 2 -11.63 11.03 -3.17
C THR A 2 -10.48 10.05 -2.99
N ALA A 3 -10.35 9.09 -3.90
CA ALA A 3 -9.19 8.22 -3.92
C ALA A 3 -7.91 9.08 -3.94
N PRO A 4 -6.86 8.73 -3.17
CA PRO A 4 -5.61 9.46 -3.21
C PRO A 4 -5.11 9.56 -4.65
N PHE A 5 -4.62 10.74 -5.06
CA PHE A 5 -4.23 11.04 -6.45
C PHE A 5 -3.20 10.03 -7.03
N MET A 6 -2.46 9.36 -6.15
CA MET A 6 -1.58 8.23 -6.47
C MET A 6 -1.81 7.11 -5.45
N PRO A 7 -2.80 6.21 -5.67
CA PRO A 7 -3.17 5.21 -4.68
C PRO A 7 -2.07 4.16 -4.47
N LYS A 8 -1.31 3.82 -5.52
CA LYS A 8 -0.15 2.91 -5.44
C LYS A 8 1.03 3.49 -4.64
N ALA A 9 1.36 4.77 -4.86
CA ALA A 9 2.45 5.42 -4.13
C ALA A 9 2.07 5.62 -2.65
N THR A 10 0.81 5.96 -2.38
CA THR A 10 0.27 6.10 -1.03
C THR A 10 0.24 4.76 -0.30
N ALA A 11 -0.22 3.70 -0.97
CA ALA A 11 -0.20 2.33 -0.47
C ALA A 11 1.23 1.91 -0.08
N LYS A 12 2.20 2.17 -0.96
CA LYS A 12 3.61 1.88 -0.68
C LYS A 12 4.11 2.63 0.55
N TRP A 13 3.91 3.95 0.59
CA TRP A 13 4.31 4.77 1.73
C TRP A 13 3.71 4.25 3.04
N LEU A 14 2.42 3.87 3.04
CA LEU A 14 1.75 3.31 4.21
C LEU A 14 2.33 1.96 4.64
N VAL A 15 2.67 1.08 3.69
CA VAL A 15 3.32 -0.20 4.00
C VAL A 15 4.68 0.01 4.67
N ASP A 16 5.48 0.98 4.21
CA ASP A 16 6.84 1.20 4.71
C ASP A 16 6.91 2.09 5.96
N ASN A 17 5.96 3.01 6.13
CA ASN A 17 6.00 4.04 7.18
C ASN A 17 4.98 3.81 8.30
N THR A 18 4.12 2.80 8.18
CA THR A 18 3.10 2.50 9.20
C THR A 18 3.05 1.00 9.50
N ALA A 19 2.51 0.64 10.67
CA ALA A 19 2.26 -0.75 11.06
C ALA A 19 0.83 -1.20 10.70
N LEU A 20 0.18 -0.55 9.72
CA LEU A 20 -1.17 -0.91 9.29
C LEU A 20 -1.17 -2.23 8.52
N THR A 21 -2.25 -2.99 8.65
CA THR A 21 -2.41 -4.25 7.91
C THR A 21 -2.72 -3.99 6.44
N PHE A 22 -2.37 -4.92 5.55
CA PHE A 22 -2.67 -4.82 4.12
C PHE A 22 -4.15 -4.58 3.81
N LYS A 23 -5.05 -5.08 4.67
CA LYS A 23 -6.50 -4.84 4.56
C LYS A 23 -6.87 -3.38 4.85
N GLN A 24 -6.30 -2.78 5.89
CA GLN A 24 -6.53 -1.37 6.21
C GLN A 24 -5.99 -0.43 5.13
N ILE A 25 -4.81 -0.75 4.58
CA ILE A 25 -4.21 0.02 3.49
C ILE A 25 -5.03 -0.12 2.20
N ALA A 26 -5.53 -1.33 1.92
CA ALA A 26 -6.43 -1.61 0.80
C ALA A 26 -7.74 -0.82 0.90
N GLU A 27 -8.36 -0.78 2.08
CA GLU A 27 -9.57 0.02 2.32
C GLU A 27 -9.31 1.53 2.18
N PHE A 28 -8.14 2.00 2.61
CA PHE A 28 -7.76 3.41 2.51
C PHE A 28 -7.43 3.85 1.07
N CYS A 29 -6.74 2.99 0.31
CA CYS A 29 -6.35 3.28 -1.08
C CYS A 29 -7.41 2.85 -2.09
N GLU A 30 -8.55 2.28 -1.64
CA GLU A 30 -9.58 1.66 -2.48
C GLU A 30 -8.99 0.61 -3.46
N MET A 31 -8.03 -0.17 -2.99
CA MET A 31 -7.28 -1.16 -3.77
C MET A 31 -7.52 -2.58 -3.25
N HIS A 32 -7.26 -3.59 -4.08
CA HIS A 32 -7.36 -4.98 -3.62
C HIS A 32 -6.16 -5.32 -2.70
N PRO A 33 -6.35 -6.06 -1.58
CA PRO A 33 -5.26 -6.41 -0.67
C PRO A 33 -4.13 -7.25 -1.32
N LEU A 34 -4.42 -7.91 -2.45
CA LEU A 34 -3.39 -8.58 -3.27
C LEU A 34 -2.46 -7.58 -3.98
N GLU A 35 -2.97 -6.43 -4.42
CA GLU A 35 -2.13 -5.38 -4.99
C GLU A 35 -1.24 -4.75 -3.93
N ILE A 36 -1.75 -4.56 -2.71
CA ILE A 36 -0.96 -4.07 -1.57
C ILE A 36 0.16 -5.05 -1.21
N GLN A 37 -0.14 -6.36 -1.21
CA GLN A 37 0.88 -7.40 -1.05
C GLN A 37 1.94 -7.34 -2.16
N GLY A 38 1.55 -7.17 -3.42
CA GLY A 38 2.51 -7.01 -4.52
C GLY A 38 3.39 -5.76 -4.40
N ILE A 39 2.86 -4.67 -3.83
CA ILE A 39 3.63 -3.44 -3.55
C ILE A 39 4.61 -3.66 -2.39
N ALA A 40 4.21 -4.42 -1.36
CA ALA A 40 5.07 -4.79 -0.23
C ALA A 40 6.18 -5.77 -0.63
N ASP A 41 5.86 -6.75 -1.48
CA ASP A 41 6.80 -7.77 -1.97
C ASP A 41 7.83 -7.18 -2.96
N GLY A 42 7.46 -6.10 -3.66
CA GLY A 42 8.29 -5.45 -4.68
C GLY A 42 9.45 -4.57 -4.18
N GLU A 43 9.65 -4.37 -2.86
CA GLU A 43 10.78 -3.59 -2.31
C GLU A 43 11.66 -4.36 -1.31
N VAL A 44 11.93 -5.64 -1.57
CA VAL A 44 13.06 -6.33 -0.93
C VAL A 44 14.38 -6.03 -1.65
N ALA A 45 14.72 -4.75 -1.81
CA ALA A 45 15.99 -4.34 -2.41
C ALA A 45 16.48 -3.01 -1.83
N SER A 46 16.99 -3.05 -0.60
CA SER A 46 17.98 -2.07 -0.11
C SER A 46 18.82 -2.72 0.98
N SER A 47 19.81 -3.50 0.53
CA SER A 47 21.08 -3.72 1.23
C SER A 47 22.10 -2.70 0.74
#